data_AF-A0A9W8Z4P3-F1
#
_entry.id   AF-A0A9W8Z4P3-F1
#
_cell.length_a   1.000
_cell.length_b   1.000
_cell.length_c   1.000
_cell.angle_alpha   90.00
_cell.angle_beta   90.00
_cell.angle_gamma   90.00
#
_symmetry.space_group_name_H-M   'P 1'
#
loop_
_entity.id
_entity.type
_entity.pdbx_description
1 polymer ?
#
loop_
_entity_poly.entity_id
_entity_poly.type
_entity_poly.pdbx_seq_one_letter_code
_entity_poly.pdbx_strand_id
1 'polypeptide(L)'
;MSSSQRMSLSQAEKHETILALQQHRINTLPSLRRVELAFAALNTPDVAESMTAAWTYYVSSHGLLTELRALTRSCPFSSHCVEEAKRRVYADPESNRSWNLAWLVLRKIKDDQLIAYYAQYQAAQPAIWGGTTPTENQVKGFCDELQREWKGAVRQMLRYWEEPPTQ
;
A
#
# COMPACT_ATOMS: atom_id res chain seq x y z
N MET A 1 16.72 13.76 33.50
CA MET A 1 15.75 12.64 33.54
C MET A 1 14.65 13.00 32.57
N SER A 2 14.67 12.45 31.35
CA SER A 2 13.74 12.83 30.28
C SER A 2 12.67 11.76 30.17
N SER A 3 11.46 12.10 30.59
CA SER A 3 10.30 11.20 30.61
C SER A 3 9.85 10.90 29.18
N SER A 4 10.21 9.72 28.68
CA SER A 4 9.53 9.11 27.53
C SER A 4 8.09 8.82 27.94
N GLN A 5 7.18 9.72 27.58
CA GLN A 5 5.75 9.55 27.73
C GLN A 5 5.31 8.44 26.75
N ARG A 6 5.40 7.17 27.18
CA ARG A 6 4.71 6.08 26.51
C ARG A 6 3.22 6.41 26.60
N MET A 7 2.59 6.78 25.48
CA MET A 7 1.15 6.97 25.43
C MET A 7 0.49 5.61 25.70
N SER A 8 0.13 5.33 26.96
CA SER A 8 -0.76 4.24 27.29
C SER A 8 -2.17 4.69 26.92
N LEU A 9 -2.66 4.27 25.75
CA LEU A 9 -4.07 4.38 25.40
C LEU A 9 -4.92 3.76 26.51
N SER A 10 -5.86 4.52 27.05
CA SER A 10 -6.83 3.99 28.00
C SER A 10 -7.70 2.92 27.33
N GLN A 11 -8.30 2.04 28.13
CA GLN A 11 -9.26 1.02 27.66
C GLN A 11 -10.42 1.64 26.86
N ALA A 12 -10.88 2.84 27.25
CA ALA A 12 -11.94 3.56 26.53
C ALA A 12 -11.48 4.05 25.15
N GLU A 13 -10.30 4.66 25.05
CA GLU A 13 -9.74 5.13 23.77
C GLU A 13 -9.43 3.97 22.83
N LYS A 14 -9.00 2.83 23.37
CA LYS A 14 -8.83 1.59 22.61
C LYS A 14 -10.14 1.13 21.99
N HIS A 15 -11.23 1.08 22.77
CA HIS A 15 -12.54 0.67 22.27
C HIS A 15 -13.07 1.62 21.18
N GLU A 16 -12.96 2.93 21.39
CA GLU A 16 -13.31 3.93 20.37
C GLU A 16 -12.50 3.78 19.08
N THR A 17 -11.21 3.48 19.21
CA THR A 17 -10.34 3.26 18.05
C THR A 17 -10.75 2.02 17.26
N ILE A 18 -11.10 0.92 17.96
CA ILE A 18 -11.64 -0.29 17.31
C ILE A 18 -12.93 0.03 16.55
N LEU A 19 -13.86 0.75 17.18
CA LEU A 19 -15.11 1.16 16.52
C LEU A 19 -14.84 2.04 15.30
N ALA A 20 -13.88 2.97 15.37
CA ALA A 20 -13.50 3.81 14.24
C ALA A 20 -12.89 3.03 13.08
N LEU A 21 -12.12 1.97 13.36
CA LEU A 21 -11.59 1.05 12.33
C LEU A 21 -12.72 0.25 11.67
N GLN A 22 -13.64 -0.31 12.47
CA GLN A 22 -14.79 -1.09 11.99
C GLN A 22 -15.75 -0.24 11.14
N GLN A 23 -15.91 1.04 11.48
CA GLN A 23 -16.71 2.00 10.73
C GLN A 23 -15.95 2.63 9.56
N HIS A 24 -14.71 2.19 9.30
CA HIS A 24 -13.86 2.68 8.22
C HIS A 24 -13.60 4.20 8.26
N ARG A 25 -13.75 4.84 9.43
CA ARG A 25 -13.42 6.26 9.64
C ARG A 25 -11.90 6.50 9.56
N ILE A 26 -11.12 5.47 9.85
CA ILE A 26 -9.66 5.45 9.73
C ILE A 26 -9.32 4.60 8.51
N ASN A 27 -9.05 5.25 7.38
CA ASN A 27 -8.90 4.56 6.08
C ASN A 27 -7.73 5.11 5.23
N THR A 28 -6.81 5.84 5.83
CA THR A 28 -5.56 6.26 5.17
C THR A 28 -4.38 5.49 5.74
N LEU A 29 -3.39 5.19 4.90
CA LEU A 29 -2.18 4.50 5.31
C LEU A 29 -1.50 5.13 6.53
N PRO A 30 -1.23 6.45 6.60
CA PRO A 30 -0.59 7.05 7.77
C PRO A 30 -1.43 6.89 9.05
N SER A 31 -2.75 6.95 8.95
CA SER A 31 -3.63 6.81 10.11
C SER A 31 -3.69 5.35 10.59
N LEU A 32 -3.83 4.39 9.67
CA LEU A 32 -3.82 2.96 9.98
C LEU A 32 -2.48 2.54 10.61
N ARG A 33 -1.35 3.04 10.09
CA ARG A 33 -0.02 2.80 10.67
C ARG A 33 0.14 3.37 12.07
N ARG A 34 -0.39 4.56 12.32
CA ARG A 34 -0.35 5.17 13.66
C ARG A 34 -1.11 4.31 14.66
N VAL A 35 -2.29 3.82 14.30
CA VAL A 35 -3.08 2.94 15.17
C VAL A 35 -2.37 1.60 15.37
N GLU A 36 -1.79 1.02 14.33
CA GLU A 36 -1.00 -0.21 14.42
C GLU A 36 0.16 -0.08 15.41
N LEU A 37 0.96 0.98 15.33
CA LEU A 37 2.05 1.22 16.28
C LEU A 37 1.54 1.41 17.71
N ALA A 38 0.42 2.11 17.87
CA ALA A 38 -0.18 2.33 19.18
C ALA A 38 -0.71 1.02 19.79
N PHE A 39 -1.31 0.15 18.97
CA PHE A 39 -1.76 -1.17 19.37
C PHE A 39 -0.61 -2.13 19.68
N ALA A 40 0.47 -2.10 18.90
CA ALA A 40 1.68 -2.86 19.18
C ALA A 40 2.28 -2.49 20.55
N ALA A 41 2.25 -1.20 20.92
CA ALA A 41 2.72 -0.72 22.23
C ALA A 41 1.85 -1.21 23.40
N LEU A 42 0.57 -1.51 23.18
CA LEU A 42 -0.33 -2.07 24.18
C LEU A 42 -0.13 -3.58 24.38
N ASN A 43 0.45 -4.28 23.38
CA ASN A 43 0.71 -5.72 23.39
C ASN A 43 -0.53 -6.58 23.74
N THR A 44 -1.70 -6.18 23.23
CA THR A 44 -2.96 -6.91 23.45
C THR A 44 -3.43 -7.61 22.17
N PRO A 45 -3.70 -8.93 22.19
CA PRO A 45 -4.03 -9.71 20.99
C PRO A 45 -5.44 -9.43 20.42
N ASP A 46 -6.34 -8.88 21.23
CA ASP A 46 -7.74 -8.59 20.88
C ASP A 46 -7.93 -7.53 19.78
N VAL A 47 -6.87 -6.80 19.41
CA VAL A 47 -6.91 -5.80 18.32
C VAL A 47 -6.44 -6.32 16.97
N ALA A 48 -5.84 -7.52 16.94
CA ALA A 48 -5.25 -8.07 15.72
C ALA A 48 -6.29 -8.28 14.61
N GLU A 49 -7.47 -8.80 14.96
CA GLU A 49 -8.56 -9.04 14.02
C GLU A 49 -9.08 -7.72 13.43
N SER A 50 -9.38 -6.74 14.28
CA SER A 50 -9.88 -5.43 13.85
C SER A 50 -8.89 -4.71 12.95
N MET A 51 -7.60 -4.82 13.26
CA MET A 51 -6.54 -4.25 12.44
C MET A 51 -6.39 -4.96 11.10
N THR A 52 -6.47 -6.30 11.09
CA THR A 52 -6.42 -7.11 9.85
C THR A 52 -7.59 -6.77 8.92
N ALA A 53 -8.79 -6.64 9.49
CA ALA A 53 -9.98 -6.24 8.74
C ALA A 53 -9.83 -4.83 8.14
N ALA A 54 -9.27 -3.88 8.89
CA ALA A 54 -9.05 -2.51 8.42
C ALA A 54 -8.05 -2.46 7.25
N TRP A 55 -6.95 -3.19 7.31
CA TRP A 55 -6.00 -3.29 6.18
C TRP A 55 -6.60 -3.99 4.97
N THR A 56 -7.39 -5.02 5.20
CA THR A 56 -8.11 -5.73 4.12
C THR A 56 -9.08 -4.79 3.41
N TYR A 57 -9.84 -4.00 4.18
CA TYR A 57 -10.75 -3.00 3.65
C TYR A 57 -10.00 -1.91 2.89
N TYR A 58 -8.92 -1.37 3.44
CA TYR A 58 -8.09 -0.34 2.80
C TYR A 58 -7.61 -0.75 1.39
N VAL A 59 -7.17 -2.00 1.23
CA VAL A 59 -6.72 -2.51 -0.08
C VAL A 59 -7.91 -2.82 -1.00
N SER A 60 -8.96 -3.42 -0.48
CA SER A 60 -10.13 -3.85 -1.28
C SER A 60 -11.01 -2.68 -1.72
N SER A 61 -11.06 -1.60 -0.95
CA SER A 61 -11.83 -0.38 -1.25
C SER A 61 -11.08 0.63 -2.14
N HIS A 62 -9.99 0.22 -2.78
CA HIS A 62 -9.12 1.08 -3.60
C HIS A 62 -8.38 2.20 -2.83
N GLY A 63 -8.33 2.17 -1.50
CA GLY A 63 -7.57 3.14 -0.70
C GLY A 63 -6.09 3.17 -1.08
N LEU A 64 -5.47 1.99 -1.19
CA LEU A 64 -4.07 1.85 -1.64
C LEU A 64 -3.81 2.48 -3.02
N LEU A 65 -4.67 2.17 -4.00
CA LEU A 65 -4.55 2.71 -5.36
C LEU A 65 -4.74 4.23 -5.38
N THR A 66 -5.68 4.74 -4.57
CA THR A 66 -5.97 6.18 -4.47
C THR A 66 -4.75 6.94 -3.94
N GLU A 67 -4.12 6.44 -2.88
CA GLU A 67 -2.90 7.06 -2.33
C GLU A 67 -1.70 6.93 -3.28
N LEU A 68 -1.52 5.79 -3.94
CA LEU A 68 -0.48 5.63 -4.98
C LEU A 68 -0.66 6.67 -6.10
N ARG A 69 -1.89 6.86 -6.60
CA ARG A 69 -2.18 7.87 -7.63
C ARG A 69 -2.00 9.30 -7.15
N ALA A 70 -2.24 9.58 -5.87
CA ALA A 70 -1.98 10.89 -5.28
C ALA A 70 -0.49 11.23 -5.25
N LEU A 71 0.39 10.20 -5.15
CA LEU A 71 1.85 10.31 -5.23
C LEU A 71 2.37 10.32 -6.67
N THR A 72 1.64 9.72 -7.62
CA THR A 72 2.04 9.63 -9.03
C THR A 72 1.17 10.51 -9.94
N ARG A 73 1.14 11.83 -9.69
CA ARG A 73 0.22 12.74 -10.39
C ARG A 73 0.59 12.97 -11.86
N SER A 74 1.87 12.92 -12.18
CA SER A 74 2.34 13.11 -13.55
C SER A 74 2.08 11.85 -14.36
N CYS A 75 2.24 10.68 -13.74
CA CYS A 75 2.02 9.38 -14.35
C CYS A 75 1.12 8.49 -13.48
N PRO A 76 -0.21 8.52 -13.64
CA PRO A 76 -1.12 7.82 -12.74
C PRO A 76 -0.79 6.33 -12.64
N PHE A 77 -0.69 5.83 -11.39
CA PHE A 77 -0.39 4.43 -11.11
C PHE A 77 -1.45 3.50 -11.70
N SER A 78 -0.98 2.42 -12.33
CA SER A 78 -1.83 1.43 -12.99
C SER A 78 -2.61 0.60 -11.97
N SER A 79 -3.94 0.54 -12.14
CA SER A 79 -4.81 -0.34 -11.36
C SER A 79 -4.48 -1.81 -11.58
N HIS A 80 -4.12 -2.20 -12.82
CA HIS A 80 -3.77 -3.58 -13.15
C HIS A 80 -2.54 -4.07 -12.38
N CYS A 81 -1.57 -3.18 -12.12
CA CYS A 81 -0.40 -3.50 -11.31
C CYS A 81 -0.78 -3.88 -9.87
N VAL A 82 -1.71 -3.13 -9.27
CA VAL A 82 -2.20 -3.39 -7.90
C VAL A 82 -3.06 -4.66 -7.85
N GLU A 83 -3.94 -4.87 -8.81
CA GLU A 83 -4.79 -6.07 -8.85
C GLU A 83 -3.98 -7.35 -9.08
N GLU A 84 -2.97 -7.32 -9.94
CA GLU A 84 -2.08 -8.46 -10.14
C GLU A 84 -1.26 -8.75 -8.88
N ALA A 85 -0.77 -7.73 -8.18
CA ALA A 85 -0.11 -7.92 -6.91
C ALA A 85 -1.02 -8.55 -5.87
N LYS A 86 -2.27 -8.08 -5.74
CA LYS A 86 -3.29 -8.69 -4.86
C LYS A 86 -3.49 -10.16 -5.20
N ARG A 87 -3.69 -10.49 -6.48
CA ARG A 87 -3.87 -11.87 -6.95
C ARG A 87 -2.69 -12.76 -6.55
N ARG A 88 -1.46 -12.26 -6.67
CA ARG A 88 -0.24 -12.99 -6.29
C ARG A 88 -0.09 -13.15 -4.78
N VAL A 89 -0.50 -12.16 -3.98
CA VAL A 89 -0.54 -12.29 -2.52
C VAL A 89 -1.51 -13.44 -2.15
N TYR A 90 -2.72 -13.45 -2.69
CA TYR A 90 -3.71 -14.50 -2.38
C TYR A 90 -3.32 -15.89 -2.89
N ALA A 91 -2.56 -15.97 -3.98
CA ALA A 91 -2.08 -17.23 -4.54
C ALA A 91 -0.83 -17.78 -3.83
N ASP A 92 -0.14 -16.96 -3.05
CA ASP A 92 1.10 -17.35 -2.37
C ASP A 92 0.78 -17.91 -0.97
N PRO A 93 1.01 -19.22 -0.73
CA PRO A 93 0.75 -19.85 0.56
C PRO A 93 1.59 -19.25 1.70
N GLU A 94 2.72 -18.62 1.41
CA GLU A 94 3.59 -17.95 2.38
C GLU A 94 3.09 -16.56 2.77
N SER A 95 2.15 -15.96 2.01
CA SER A 95 1.56 -14.65 2.32
C SER A 95 0.71 -14.65 3.59
N ASN A 96 0.30 -15.83 4.08
CA ASN A 96 -0.41 -15.98 5.36
C ASN A 96 0.41 -15.59 6.60
N ARG A 97 1.70 -15.25 6.45
CA ARG A 97 2.58 -14.87 7.58
C ARG A 97 2.46 -13.40 8.00
N SER A 98 1.82 -12.55 7.20
CA SER A 98 1.61 -11.13 7.55
C SER A 98 0.13 -10.81 7.51
N TRP A 99 -0.38 -10.29 8.62
CA TRP A 99 -1.74 -9.78 8.73
C TRP A 99 -1.93 -8.45 7.98
N ASN A 100 -0.84 -7.80 7.56
CA ASN A 100 -0.88 -6.53 6.84
C ASN A 100 -0.93 -6.73 5.31
N LEU A 101 -2.14 -6.80 4.76
CA LEU A 101 -2.37 -6.97 3.32
C LEU A 101 -1.76 -5.84 2.47
N ALA A 102 -1.80 -4.59 2.95
CA ALA A 102 -1.27 -3.45 2.21
C ALA A 102 0.24 -3.55 2.01
N TRP A 103 0.96 -3.91 3.07
CA TRP A 103 2.40 -4.15 2.98
C TRP A 103 2.74 -5.31 2.06
N LEU A 104 2.00 -6.43 2.15
CA LEU A 104 2.19 -7.59 1.28
C LEU A 104 2.02 -7.23 -0.20
N VAL A 105 0.98 -6.47 -0.53
CA VAL A 105 0.74 -6.00 -1.91
C VAL A 105 1.88 -5.09 -2.39
N LEU A 106 2.27 -4.09 -1.60
CA LEU A 106 3.38 -3.19 -1.94
C LEU A 106 4.70 -3.96 -2.13
N ARG A 107 4.94 -4.97 -1.30
CA ARG A 107 6.09 -5.86 -1.45
C ARG A 107 6.02 -6.69 -2.71
N LYS A 108 4.90 -7.34 -3.03
CA LYS A 108 4.77 -8.11 -4.27
C LYS A 108 4.97 -7.22 -5.51
N ILE A 109 4.46 -5.99 -5.50
CA ILE A 109 4.73 -5.01 -6.58
C ILE A 109 6.24 -4.80 -6.78
N LYS A 110 6.99 -4.66 -5.68
CA LYS A 110 8.43 -4.42 -5.69
C LYS A 110 9.23 -5.68 -6.04
N ASP A 111 9.00 -6.78 -5.32
CA ASP A 111 9.79 -8.02 -5.37
C ASP A 111 9.60 -8.72 -6.73
N ASP A 112 8.36 -8.77 -7.25
CA ASP A 112 8.05 -9.41 -8.52
C ASP A 112 8.27 -8.49 -9.75
N GLN A 113 8.84 -7.30 -9.55
CA GLN A 113 9.12 -6.32 -10.61
C GLN A 113 7.90 -5.93 -11.48
N LEU A 114 6.68 -5.97 -10.90
CA LEU A 114 5.43 -5.70 -11.64
C LEU A 114 5.42 -4.32 -12.30
N ILE A 115 6.07 -3.33 -11.68
CA ILE A 115 6.16 -1.97 -12.22
C ILE A 115 6.79 -1.97 -13.62
N ALA A 116 7.85 -2.74 -13.87
CA ALA A 116 8.53 -2.73 -15.16
C ALA A 116 7.60 -3.23 -16.27
N TYR A 117 6.91 -4.33 -16.02
CA TYR A 117 5.95 -4.93 -16.95
C TYR A 117 4.78 -3.98 -17.24
N TYR A 118 4.13 -3.46 -16.19
CA TYR A 118 2.94 -2.62 -16.37
C TYR A 118 3.27 -1.21 -16.89
N ALA A 119 4.46 -0.67 -16.62
CA ALA A 119 4.92 0.57 -17.21
C ALA A 119 5.11 0.41 -18.73
N GLN A 120 5.75 -0.68 -19.17
CA GLN A 120 5.90 -0.97 -20.58
C GLN A 120 4.55 -1.19 -21.26
N TYR A 121 3.67 -1.98 -20.63
CA TYR A 121 2.32 -2.22 -21.13
C TYR A 121 1.55 -0.91 -21.31
N GLN A 122 1.60 -0.01 -20.33
CA GLN A 122 0.92 1.28 -20.41
C GLN A 122 1.55 2.20 -21.47
N ALA A 123 2.88 2.28 -21.53
CA ALA A 123 3.58 3.10 -22.53
C ALA A 123 3.35 2.61 -23.97
N ALA A 124 3.10 1.31 -24.17
CA ALA A 124 2.80 0.75 -25.48
C ALA A 124 1.35 0.97 -25.95
N GLN A 125 0.44 1.45 -25.09
CA GLN A 125 -0.96 1.67 -25.47
C GLN A 125 -1.11 2.87 -26.42
N PRO A 126 -1.70 2.69 -27.61
CA PRO A 126 -1.91 3.80 -28.56
C PRO A 126 -2.76 4.95 -27.98
N ALA A 127 -3.64 4.66 -27.01
CA ALA A 127 -4.47 5.65 -26.34
C ALA A 127 -3.66 6.73 -25.60
N ILE A 128 -2.47 6.40 -25.08
CA ILE A 128 -1.56 7.35 -24.42
C ILE A 128 -1.01 8.38 -25.41
N TRP A 129 -0.90 7.99 -26.68
CA TRP A 129 -0.33 8.79 -27.76
C TRP A 129 -1.40 9.44 -28.63
N GLY A 130 -2.62 9.58 -28.11
CA GLY A 130 -3.75 10.17 -28.83
C GLY A 130 -4.17 9.37 -30.07
N GLY A 131 -3.94 8.05 -30.09
CA GLY A 131 -4.22 7.18 -31.23
C GLY A 131 -3.09 7.13 -32.27
N THR A 132 -1.98 7.82 -32.05
CA THR A 132 -0.80 7.77 -32.92
C THR A 132 0.09 6.58 -32.56
N THR A 133 0.79 6.01 -33.53
CA THR A 133 1.81 4.99 -33.24
C THR A 133 3.09 5.69 -32.76
N PRO A 134 3.52 5.51 -31.50
CA PRO A 134 4.72 6.13 -30.99
C PRO A 134 5.97 5.47 -31.58
N THR A 135 7.07 6.23 -31.60
CA THR A 135 8.39 5.63 -31.87
C THR A 135 8.89 4.85 -30.66
N GLU A 136 9.74 3.84 -30.90
CA GLU A 136 10.33 3.03 -29.81
C GLU A 136 11.04 3.89 -28.75
N ASN A 137 11.70 4.97 -29.17
CA ASN A 137 12.38 5.91 -28.27
C ASN A 137 11.40 6.67 -27.37
N GLN A 138 10.24 7.07 -27.90
CA GLN A 138 9.20 7.75 -27.11
C GLN A 138 8.59 6.79 -26.09
N VAL A 139 8.26 5.56 -26.51
CA VAL A 139 7.76 4.51 -25.62
C VAL A 139 8.76 4.24 -24.50
N LYS A 140 10.05 4.11 -24.83
CA LYS A 140 11.11 3.86 -23.86
C LYS A 140 11.25 5.02 -22.86
N GLY A 141 11.34 6.26 -23.34
CA GLY A 141 11.46 7.43 -22.47
C GLY A 141 10.28 7.58 -21.50
N PHE A 142 9.06 7.38 -21.99
CA PHE A 142 7.86 7.43 -21.15
C PHE A 142 7.81 6.24 -20.18
N CYS A 143 8.17 5.04 -20.61
CA CYS A 143 8.28 3.87 -19.74
C CYS A 143 9.26 4.10 -18.59
N ASP A 144 10.43 4.69 -18.87
CA ASP A 144 11.43 5.01 -17.84
C ASP A 144 10.91 6.04 -16.82
N GLU A 145 10.11 7.00 -17.27
CA GLU A 145 9.43 7.97 -16.41
C GLU A 145 8.35 7.33 -15.54
N LEU A 146 7.46 6.51 -16.12
CA LEU A 146 6.47 5.72 -15.40
C LEU A 146 7.14 4.89 -14.30
N GLN A 147 8.19 4.14 -14.67
CA GLN A 147 8.93 3.30 -13.73
C GLN A 147 9.56 4.10 -12.60
N ARG A 148 10.16 5.26 -12.90
CA ARG A 148 10.80 6.11 -11.90
C ARG A 148 9.78 6.61 -10.87
N GLU A 149 8.66 7.15 -11.35
CA GLU A 149 7.60 7.71 -10.50
C GLU A 149 6.93 6.61 -9.66
N TRP A 150 6.55 5.49 -10.29
CA TRP A 150 5.89 4.37 -9.61
C TRP A 150 6.81 3.69 -8.60
N LYS A 151 8.09 3.46 -8.93
CA LYS A 151 9.08 2.95 -7.96
C LYS A 151 9.29 3.95 -6.83
N GLY A 152 9.19 5.25 -7.10
CA GLY A 152 9.26 6.30 -6.08
C GLY A 152 8.09 6.22 -5.09
N ALA A 153 6.86 6.18 -5.60
CA ALA A 153 5.64 6.09 -4.80
C ALA A 153 5.60 4.81 -3.93
N VAL A 154 5.90 3.64 -4.53
CA VAL A 154 5.94 2.37 -3.78
C VAL A 154 7.01 2.41 -2.69
N ARG A 155 8.21 2.95 -2.97
CA ARG A 155 9.25 3.12 -1.95
C ARG A 155 8.80 4.07 -0.85
N GLN A 156 8.12 5.16 -1.18
CA GLN A 156 7.61 6.12 -0.20
C GLN A 156 6.55 5.49 0.71
N MET A 157 5.63 4.70 0.17
CA MET A 157 4.63 4.00 0.98
C MET A 157 5.26 2.89 1.83
N LEU A 158 6.25 2.16 1.32
CA LEU A 158 6.96 1.13 2.10
C LEU A 158 7.74 1.71 3.29
N ARG A 159 8.16 2.98 3.25
CA ARG A 159 8.86 3.64 4.38
C ARG A 159 8.04 3.73 5.66
N TYR A 160 6.71 3.60 5.58
CA TYR A 160 5.88 3.55 6.78
C TYR A 160 6.09 2.27 7.61
N TRP A 161 6.77 1.28 7.05
CA TRP A 161 7.21 0.07 7.73
C TRP A 161 8.75 0.06 7.73
N GLU A 162 9.37 0.59 8.79
CA GLU A 162 10.83 0.51 8.98
C GLU A 162 11.29 -0.95 9.10
N GLU A 163 10.50 -1.75 9.82
CA GLU A 163 10.64 -3.20 9.91
C GLU A 163 9.42 -3.89 9.25
N PRO A 164 9.61 -5.06 8.61
CA PRO A 164 8.52 -5.91 8.13
C PRO A 164 7.48 -6.17 9.25
N PRO A 165 6.18 -5.97 9.01
CA PRO A 165 5.12 -6.38 9.93
C PRO A 165 4.90 -7.90 9.85
N THR A 166 5.97 -8.67 10.04
CA THR A 166 5.96 -10.12 10.14
C THR A 166 5.85 -10.50 11.61
N GLN A 167 4.93 -11.41 11.95
CA GLN A 167 4.90 -12.03 13.26
C GLN A 167 5.91 -13.17 13.35
#